data_AF-A0A2I3HDF8-F1
#
_entry.id   AF-A0A2I3HDF8-F1
#
_cell.length_a   1.000
_cell.length_b   1.000
_cell.length_c   1.000
_cell.angle_alpha   90.00
_cell.angle_beta   90.00
_cell.angle_gamma   90.00
#
_symmetry.space_group_name_H-M   'P 1'
#
loop_
_entity.id
_entity.type
_entity.pdbx_description
1 polymer ?
#
loop_
_entity_poly.entity_id
_entity_poly.type
_entity_poly.pdbx_seq_one_letter_code
_entity_poly.pdbx_strand_id
1 'polypeptide(L)'
;NFIKACPANLWQCPRGSISTSKNSSIFEFPKWHKLSLLPMYQDWQHVQSKGCFFLEEDGEIISHQYRMQIAQRSMVYLTIKPLNLNQVEGKPSPWLSVDTALYILKENESQANLQLVCFTELRNREVFGWTGELGPGIYWLIPSTTGCRLRKKIKPVTDEAQLVYRDETGELFLTKEFKSTLSDIFEVIDLDGNGLLSLEEYNFFELRTSGEKCDEDAWAVCRENFDTKRNELTRQGFMDLNLMEANDREGDPCDLWVTLHSMGYNKALELTEACPFVIDTYAEKCKPKIKAVHMEACSGQLEKAICKSVLSNGDAKVMDGYENIIVHTYSCDTWITSVIENKSDEKVIIHINNELSKNCVNNRGLNIFAVEVGPKSTMVCQHVMPLNERQEWIYYCIYSLIS
;
A
#
# COMPACT_ATOMS: atom_id res chain seq x y z
N ASN A 1 44.28 44.05 -3.24
CA ASN A 1 45.74 43.94 -3.49
C ASN A 1 46.19 42.53 -3.15
N PHE A 2 46.09 41.63 -4.13
CA PHE A 2 47.14 41.28 -5.09
C PHE A 2 48.21 40.36 -4.45
N ILE A 3 48.13 39.04 -4.71
CA ILE A 3 48.92 38.26 -5.71
C ILE A 3 50.30 37.84 -5.12
N LYS A 4 50.68 36.56 -5.05
CA LYS A 4 51.25 35.66 -6.11
C LYS A 4 51.66 34.33 -5.42
N ALA A 5 51.94 33.18 -6.02
CA ALA A 5 51.55 32.41 -7.21
C ALA A 5 52.33 31.06 -7.11
N CYS A 6 51.85 30.05 -7.84
CA CYS A 6 52.21 28.62 -7.93
C CYS A 6 53.72 28.20 -7.93
N PRO A 7 53.99 26.88 -7.91
CA PRO A 7 54.12 26.20 -9.20
C PRO A 7 53.36 24.88 -9.34
N ALA A 8 53.08 24.58 -10.61
CA ALA A 8 52.43 23.39 -11.12
C ALA A 8 53.44 22.27 -11.43
N ASN A 9 52.88 21.05 -11.56
CA ASN A 9 53.31 19.89 -12.35
C ASN A 9 54.09 18.73 -11.70
N LEU A 10 53.73 17.55 -12.24
CA LEU A 10 54.27 16.17 -12.15
C LEU A 10 53.56 15.33 -11.07
N TRP A 11 52.65 14.43 -11.43
CA TRP A 11 52.88 13.21 -12.23
C TRP A 11 51.78 12.86 -13.26
N GLN A 12 52.20 12.56 -14.50
CA GLN A 12 51.54 11.65 -15.48
C GLN A 12 51.88 10.20 -15.05
N CYS A 13 51.09 9.12 -15.16
CA CYS A 13 50.25 8.50 -16.22
C CYS A 13 49.47 7.32 -15.53
N PRO A 14 48.56 6.54 -16.18
CA PRO A 14 48.20 6.51 -17.60
C PRO A 14 46.70 6.72 -17.88
N ARG A 15 46.41 7.15 -19.12
CA ARG A 15 45.10 7.10 -19.73
C ARG A 15 44.67 5.64 -19.91
N GLY A 16 43.94 5.11 -18.94
CA GLY A 16 43.02 4.00 -19.15
C GLY A 16 41.69 4.58 -19.60
N SER A 17 41.26 4.24 -20.81
CA SER A 17 39.95 4.56 -21.34
C SER A 17 38.87 3.94 -20.46
N ILE A 18 38.30 4.71 -19.53
CA ILE A 18 37.04 4.36 -18.87
C ILE A 18 35.94 4.60 -19.92
N SER A 19 35.49 3.53 -20.57
CA SER A 19 34.28 3.55 -21.37
C SER A 19 33.08 3.73 -20.43
N THR A 20 32.71 4.99 -20.18
CA THR A 20 31.41 5.34 -19.62
C THR A 20 30.37 5.20 -20.73
N SER A 21 29.87 3.98 -20.95
CA SER A 21 28.68 3.78 -21.77
C SER A 21 27.47 4.33 -21.01
N LYS A 22 26.94 5.45 -21.50
CA LYS A 22 25.79 6.13 -20.92
C LYS A 22 24.52 5.39 -21.31
N ASN A 23 23.98 4.63 -20.37
CA ASN A 23 22.65 4.07 -20.50
C ASN A 23 21.61 5.17 -20.16
N SER A 24 20.79 5.55 -21.13
CA SER A 24 19.69 6.49 -20.95
C SER A 24 18.38 5.84 -21.39
N SER A 25 17.33 6.08 -20.61
CA SER A 25 15.94 5.79 -20.98
C SER A 25 15.20 7.11 -20.81
N ILE A 26 14.86 7.77 -21.92
CA ILE A 26 14.01 8.96 -21.91
C ILE A 26 12.65 8.49 -22.43
N PHE A 27 11.64 8.53 -21.57
CA PHE A 27 10.27 8.19 -21.96
C PHE A 27 9.51 9.49 -22.27
N GLU A 28 9.04 9.64 -23.50
CA GLU A 28 8.05 10.64 -23.89
C GLU A 28 6.65 9.98 -23.87
N PHE A 29 5.71 10.57 -23.11
CA PHE A 29 4.41 9.97 -22.80
C PHE A 29 3.44 10.07 -23.99
N PRO A 30 2.86 8.96 -24.48
CA PRO A 30 1.76 9.02 -25.44
C PRO A 30 0.42 9.19 -24.71
N LYS A 31 -0.59 9.75 -25.39
CA LYS A 31 -1.95 9.96 -24.85
C LYS A 31 -2.74 8.64 -24.84
N TRP A 32 -3.17 8.16 -23.67
CA TRP A 32 -3.92 6.88 -23.55
C TRP A 32 -5.20 6.96 -22.69
N HIS A 33 -5.97 5.86 -22.71
CA HIS A 33 -7.39 5.76 -22.36
C HIS A 33 -7.71 6.05 -20.89
N LYS A 34 -8.54 7.07 -20.66
CA LYS A 34 -9.04 7.49 -19.34
C LYS A 34 -10.15 6.55 -18.86
N LEU A 35 -10.16 6.20 -17.57
CA LEU A 35 -11.27 5.47 -16.94
C LEU A 35 -12.57 6.28 -17.10
N SER A 36 -13.49 5.80 -17.95
CA SER A 36 -14.80 6.42 -18.15
C SER A 36 -15.72 6.05 -16.99
N LEU A 37 -15.96 6.99 -16.08
CA LEU A 37 -16.94 6.83 -15.00
C LEU A 37 -18.35 7.20 -15.51
N LEU A 38 -19.24 6.19 -15.53
CA LEU A 38 -20.72 6.23 -15.47
C LEU A 38 -21.47 6.67 -16.76
N PRO A 39 -22.57 5.98 -17.19
CA PRO A 39 -23.61 5.32 -16.37
C PRO A 39 -23.93 3.85 -16.73
N MET A 40 -23.00 3.06 -17.29
CA MET A 40 -23.30 1.71 -17.81
C MET A 40 -23.59 0.59 -16.79
N TYR A 41 -23.49 0.84 -15.48
CA TYR A 41 -23.50 -0.22 -14.46
C TYR A 41 -24.64 -0.13 -13.44
N GLN A 42 -25.66 0.70 -13.66
CA GLN A 42 -26.76 0.89 -12.69
C GLN A 42 -27.53 -0.41 -12.38
N ASP A 43 -27.61 -1.33 -13.35
CA ASP A 43 -28.29 -2.62 -13.19
C ASP A 43 -27.36 -3.75 -12.72
N TRP A 44 -26.06 -3.48 -12.55
CA TRP A 44 -25.10 -4.50 -12.14
C TRP A 44 -25.16 -4.75 -10.64
N GLN A 45 -24.91 -6.00 -10.25
CA GLN A 45 -24.84 -6.38 -8.85
C GLN A 45 -23.58 -5.79 -8.22
N HIS A 46 -23.73 -5.12 -7.09
CA HIS A 46 -22.64 -4.41 -6.39
C HIS A 46 -22.33 -5.05 -5.04
N VAL A 47 -21.04 -5.16 -4.74
CA VAL A 47 -20.50 -5.44 -3.41
C VAL A 47 -19.35 -4.48 -3.15
N GLN A 48 -19.29 -3.99 -1.92
CA GLN A 48 -18.19 -3.17 -1.42
C GLN A 48 -17.43 -3.96 -0.34
N SER A 49 -16.14 -3.71 -0.24
CA SER A 49 -15.30 -4.16 0.88
C SER A 49 -14.29 -3.08 1.20
N LYS A 50 -13.91 -2.94 2.47
CA LYS A 50 -12.91 -1.98 2.94
C LYS A 50 -11.68 -2.71 3.43
N GLY A 51 -10.59 -1.96 3.57
CA GLY A 51 -9.35 -2.41 4.19
C GLY A 51 -8.40 -1.26 4.42
N CYS A 52 -7.16 -1.60 4.73
CA CYS A 52 -6.12 -0.62 5.01
C CYS A 52 -4.74 -1.13 4.61
N PHE A 53 -3.89 -0.23 4.12
CA PHE A 53 -2.45 -0.41 4.08
C PHE A 53 -1.86 0.09 5.40
N PHE A 54 -1.08 -0.73 6.09
CA PHE A 54 -0.32 -0.31 7.27
C PHE A 54 1.18 -0.36 6.96
N LEU A 55 1.91 0.63 7.48
CA LEU A 55 3.34 0.72 7.32
C LEU A 55 4.04 0.20 8.59
N GLU A 56 4.79 -0.89 8.44
CA GLU A 56 5.54 -1.51 9.53
C GLU A 56 6.82 -0.74 9.86
N GLU A 57 7.43 -1.08 11.00
CA GLU A 57 8.66 -0.43 11.49
C GLU A 57 9.85 -0.55 10.53
N ASP A 58 9.97 -1.68 9.85
CA ASP A 58 11.00 -1.97 8.84
C ASP A 58 10.72 -1.32 7.47
N GLY A 59 9.56 -0.66 7.33
CA GLY A 59 9.10 -0.03 6.10
C GLY A 59 8.35 -0.97 5.15
N GLU A 60 8.11 -2.22 5.54
CA GLU A 60 7.20 -3.12 4.81
C GLU A 60 5.76 -2.60 4.89
N ILE A 61 4.97 -2.86 3.84
CA ILE A 61 3.57 -2.50 3.81
C ILE A 61 2.75 -3.78 3.90
N ILE A 62 1.94 -3.89 4.94
CA ILE A 62 0.96 -4.97 5.10
C ILE A 62 -0.41 -4.48 4.65
N SER A 63 -1.24 -5.38 4.15
CA SER A 63 -2.62 -5.06 3.80
C SER A 63 -3.54 -6.25 3.86
N HIS A 64 -4.84 -5.95 3.93
CA HIS A 64 -5.89 -6.95 3.83
C HIS A 64 -5.92 -7.58 2.44
N GLN A 65 -6.01 -8.90 2.37
CA GLN A 65 -6.23 -9.66 1.13
C GLN A 65 -7.61 -10.29 1.14
N TYR A 66 -8.22 -10.40 -0.05
CA TYR A 66 -9.61 -10.86 -0.17
C TYR A 66 -9.72 -12.04 -1.12
N ARG A 67 -10.68 -12.91 -0.84
CA ARG A 67 -11.17 -13.90 -1.81
C ARG A 67 -12.52 -13.45 -2.34
N MET A 68 -12.62 -13.37 -3.66
CA MET A 68 -13.82 -13.05 -4.41
C MET A 68 -14.30 -14.28 -5.18
N GLN A 69 -15.54 -14.69 -4.96
CA GLN A 69 -16.20 -15.73 -5.74
C GLN A 69 -17.09 -15.12 -6.82
N ILE A 70 -16.89 -15.57 -8.06
CA ILE A 70 -17.77 -15.30 -9.21
C ILE A 70 -18.52 -16.58 -9.53
N ALA A 71 -19.85 -16.56 -9.42
CA ALA A 71 -20.68 -17.76 -9.58
C ALA A 71 -20.89 -18.14 -11.06
N GLN A 72 -20.93 -17.17 -11.96
CA GLN A 72 -21.07 -17.37 -13.39
C GLN A 72 -20.28 -16.34 -14.18
N ARG A 73 -19.91 -16.69 -15.41
CA ARG A 73 -19.16 -15.80 -16.30
C ARG A 73 -19.88 -14.46 -16.44
N SER A 74 -19.22 -13.37 -16.06
CA SER A 74 -19.81 -12.04 -15.97
C SER A 74 -18.80 -11.00 -16.44
N MET A 75 -19.29 -9.92 -17.05
CA MET A 75 -18.52 -8.69 -17.10
C MET A 75 -18.41 -8.13 -15.68
N VAL A 76 -17.20 -7.71 -15.29
CA VAL A 76 -16.86 -7.21 -13.96
C VAL A 76 -16.17 -5.87 -14.08
N TYR A 77 -16.55 -4.94 -13.22
CA TYR A 77 -15.90 -3.66 -13.03
C TYR A 77 -15.45 -3.55 -11.58
N LEU A 78 -14.14 -3.44 -11.39
CA LEU A 78 -13.47 -3.37 -10.10
C LEU A 78 -12.85 -2.00 -9.94
N THR A 79 -13.00 -1.40 -8.76
CA THR A 79 -12.26 -0.20 -8.40
C THR A 79 -11.68 -0.28 -7.00
N ILE A 80 -10.55 0.38 -6.79
CA ILE A 80 -9.97 0.64 -5.49
C ILE A 80 -9.64 2.13 -5.38
N LYS A 81 -9.84 2.71 -4.19
CA LYS A 81 -9.46 4.09 -3.88
C LYS A 81 -9.17 4.25 -2.39
N PRO A 82 -8.35 5.25 -1.99
CA PRO A 82 -8.25 5.65 -0.59
C PRO A 82 -9.62 6.01 0.00
N LEU A 83 -9.87 5.57 1.23
CA LEU A 83 -11.08 5.88 1.99
C LEU A 83 -10.90 7.24 2.68
N ASN A 84 -11.87 8.12 2.49
CA ASN A 84 -11.90 9.41 3.16
C ASN A 84 -12.61 9.27 4.52
N LEU A 85 -11.85 9.37 5.60
CA LEU A 85 -12.38 9.39 6.96
C LEU A 85 -12.87 10.81 7.31
N ASN A 86 -13.67 10.91 8.37
CA ASN A 86 -14.25 12.17 8.81
C ASN A 86 -13.20 13.03 9.54
N GLN A 87 -12.27 13.63 8.80
CA GLN A 87 -11.40 14.66 9.37
C GLN A 87 -12.13 16.00 9.47
N VAL A 88 -11.70 16.80 10.45
CA VAL A 88 -12.14 18.19 10.69
C VAL A 88 -12.23 18.97 9.36
N GLU A 89 -13.36 19.65 9.14
CA GLU A 89 -13.67 20.37 7.91
C GLU A 89 -12.47 21.21 7.39
N GLY A 90 -12.08 20.97 6.14
CA GLY A 90 -11.20 21.88 5.37
C GLY A 90 -9.77 21.42 5.10
N LYS A 91 -9.30 20.27 5.61
CA LYS A 91 -8.00 19.68 5.22
C LYS A 91 -8.19 18.30 4.57
N PRO A 92 -7.65 18.05 3.36
CA PRO A 92 -7.67 16.73 2.77
C PRO A 92 -6.78 15.78 3.57
N SER A 93 -7.28 14.58 3.83
CA SER A 93 -6.55 13.57 4.60
C SER A 93 -5.21 13.25 3.91
N PRO A 94 -4.07 13.25 4.63
CA PRO A 94 -2.74 13.11 4.03
C PRO A 94 -2.55 11.86 3.16
N TRP A 95 -3.26 10.78 3.50
CA TRP A 95 -3.20 9.50 2.79
C TRP A 95 -4.00 9.46 1.48
N LEU A 96 -4.85 10.45 1.18
CA LEU A 96 -5.57 10.49 -0.11
C LEU A 96 -4.64 10.63 -1.32
N SER A 97 -3.38 11.02 -1.09
CA SER A 97 -2.35 11.07 -2.11
C SER A 97 -1.74 9.70 -2.43
N VAL A 98 -1.95 8.69 -1.58
CA VAL A 98 -1.42 7.33 -1.74
C VAL A 98 -2.09 6.68 -2.95
N ASP A 99 -1.27 6.13 -3.83
CA ASP A 99 -1.71 5.33 -4.96
C ASP A 99 -2.17 3.95 -4.50
N THR A 100 -3.23 3.46 -5.13
CA THR A 100 -3.83 2.17 -4.80
C THR A 100 -4.01 1.37 -6.08
N ALA A 101 -3.51 0.14 -6.11
CA ALA A 101 -3.76 -0.83 -7.16
C ALA A 101 -4.36 -2.10 -6.54
N LEU A 102 -5.10 -2.86 -7.33
CA LEU A 102 -5.68 -4.13 -6.95
C LEU A 102 -5.27 -5.17 -7.98
N TYR A 103 -4.47 -6.15 -7.56
CA TYR A 103 -4.08 -7.28 -8.39
C TYR A 103 -5.11 -8.39 -8.27
N ILE A 104 -5.54 -8.92 -9.41
CA ILE A 104 -6.57 -9.95 -9.49
C ILE A 104 -5.90 -11.24 -9.96
N LEU A 105 -5.86 -12.24 -9.08
CA LEU A 105 -5.26 -13.53 -9.38
C LEU A 105 -6.31 -14.63 -9.29
N LYS A 106 -6.35 -15.54 -10.26
CA LYS A 106 -7.27 -16.67 -10.24
C LYS A 106 -6.67 -17.83 -9.44
N GLU A 107 -7.47 -18.40 -8.55
CA GLU A 107 -7.14 -19.65 -7.85
C GLU A 107 -7.23 -20.82 -8.83
N ASN A 108 -6.13 -21.58 -8.94
CA ASN A 108 -6.06 -22.81 -9.72
C ASN A 108 -6.23 -24.03 -8.81
N GLU A 109 -6.17 -25.24 -9.36
CA GLU A 109 -6.31 -26.50 -8.60
C GLU A 109 -5.33 -26.63 -7.43
N SER A 110 -4.19 -25.91 -7.45
CA SER A 110 -3.32 -25.72 -6.30
C SER A 110 -3.26 -24.25 -5.87
N GLN A 111 -3.46 -24.00 -4.58
CA GLN A 111 -3.38 -22.67 -3.96
C GLN A 111 -1.98 -22.03 -4.08
N ALA A 112 -0.95 -22.83 -4.36
CA ALA A 112 0.43 -22.37 -4.50
C ALA A 112 0.68 -21.54 -5.78
N ASN A 113 -0.12 -21.74 -6.83
CA ASN A 113 0.11 -21.16 -8.15
C ASN A 113 -1.08 -20.30 -8.62
N LEU A 114 -1.22 -19.14 -8.00
CA LEU A 114 -2.20 -18.13 -8.41
C LEU A 114 -1.83 -17.57 -9.80
N GLN A 115 -2.79 -17.54 -10.72
CA GLN A 115 -2.58 -16.98 -12.04
C GLN A 115 -2.98 -15.50 -12.05
N LEU A 116 -2.03 -14.59 -12.26
CA LEU A 116 -2.35 -13.19 -12.57
C LEU A 116 -3.32 -13.11 -13.76
N VAL A 117 -4.47 -12.48 -13.54
CA VAL A 117 -5.47 -12.18 -14.56
C VAL A 117 -5.27 -10.76 -15.08
N CYS A 118 -5.25 -9.79 -14.16
CA CYS A 118 -5.18 -8.36 -14.45
C CYS A 118 -4.91 -7.57 -13.15
N PHE A 119 -4.83 -6.25 -13.26
CA PHE A 119 -4.74 -5.33 -12.13
C PHE A 119 -5.40 -3.98 -12.48
N THR A 120 -5.74 -3.18 -11.48
CA THR A 120 -6.36 -1.86 -11.69
C THR A 120 -5.33 -0.80 -12.10
N GLU A 121 -5.11 -0.68 -13.40
CA GLU A 121 -4.15 0.28 -13.98
C GLU A 121 -4.80 1.61 -14.43
N LEU A 122 -6.12 1.65 -14.61
CA LEU A 122 -6.82 2.82 -15.14
C LEU A 122 -7.16 3.80 -14.01
N ARG A 123 -6.64 5.03 -14.05
CA ARG A 123 -6.90 6.05 -13.02
C ARG A 123 -7.93 7.09 -13.47
N ASN A 124 -8.83 7.46 -12.55
CA ASN A 124 -9.59 8.70 -12.60
C ASN A 124 -9.60 9.35 -11.21
N ARG A 125 -8.85 10.46 -11.07
CA ARG A 125 -8.56 11.10 -9.78
C ARG A 125 -7.97 10.09 -8.80
N GLU A 126 -8.55 9.86 -7.63
CA GLU A 126 -8.03 8.93 -6.63
C GLU A 126 -8.49 7.48 -6.87
N VAL A 127 -9.30 7.23 -7.91
CA VAL A 127 -9.87 5.92 -8.19
C VAL A 127 -9.06 5.18 -9.25
N PHE A 128 -8.66 3.95 -8.94
CA PHE A 128 -8.04 3.03 -9.87
C PHE A 128 -9.02 1.91 -10.20
N GLY A 129 -9.15 1.58 -11.48
CA GLY A 129 -10.16 0.64 -11.94
C GLY A 129 -9.68 -0.33 -13.02
N TRP A 130 -10.46 -1.40 -13.18
CA TRP A 130 -10.33 -2.38 -14.24
C TRP A 130 -11.71 -2.90 -14.65
N THR A 131 -11.91 -3.11 -15.95
CA THR A 131 -13.12 -3.74 -16.49
C THR A 131 -12.74 -4.92 -17.38
N GLY A 132 -13.42 -6.05 -17.22
CA GLY A 132 -13.26 -7.19 -18.11
C GLY A 132 -14.13 -8.38 -17.73
N GLU A 133 -14.08 -9.44 -18.54
CA GLU A 133 -14.87 -10.65 -18.30
C GLU A 133 -14.12 -11.58 -17.33
N LEU A 134 -14.79 -11.99 -16.25
CA LEU A 134 -14.33 -13.05 -15.36
C LEU A 134 -15.21 -14.29 -15.50
N GLY A 135 -14.57 -15.45 -15.62
CA GLY A 135 -15.25 -16.75 -15.59
C GLY A 135 -15.64 -17.18 -14.17
N PRO A 136 -16.44 -18.24 -14.01
CA PRO A 136 -16.74 -18.78 -12.68
C PRO A 136 -15.46 -19.26 -11.99
N GLY A 137 -15.37 -19.02 -10.68
CA GLY A 137 -14.22 -19.41 -9.88
C GLY A 137 -13.97 -18.51 -8.68
N ILE A 138 -12.82 -18.73 -8.04
CA ILE A 138 -12.34 -17.95 -6.91
C ILE A 138 -11.13 -17.13 -7.36
N TYR A 139 -11.16 -15.86 -7.00
CA TYR A 139 -10.15 -14.87 -7.34
C TYR A 139 -9.60 -14.26 -6.05
N TRP A 140 -8.29 -14.16 -5.95
CA TRP A 140 -7.60 -13.38 -4.94
C TRP A 140 -7.51 -11.93 -5.40
N LEU A 141 -7.95 -11.03 -4.53
CA LEU A 141 -7.80 -9.60 -4.70
C LEU A 141 -6.71 -9.16 -3.71
N ILE A 142 -5.58 -8.72 -4.26
CA ILE A 142 -4.42 -8.29 -3.47
C ILE A 142 -4.23 -6.78 -3.69
N PRO A 143 -4.65 -5.95 -2.72
CA PRO A 143 -4.36 -4.53 -2.73
C PRO A 143 -2.86 -4.28 -2.72
N SER A 144 -2.45 -3.19 -3.36
CA SER A 144 -1.06 -2.77 -3.47
C SER A 144 -0.99 -1.26 -3.50
N THR A 145 0.10 -0.72 -2.98
CA THR A 145 0.56 0.64 -3.22
C THR A 145 2.02 0.56 -3.66
N THR A 146 2.48 1.49 -4.49
CA THR A 146 3.90 1.56 -4.84
C THR A 146 4.79 1.87 -3.63
N GLY A 147 4.23 2.35 -2.51
CA GLY A 147 5.01 2.79 -1.35
C GLY A 147 5.79 4.08 -1.60
N CYS A 148 5.55 4.78 -2.71
CA CYS A 148 6.20 6.06 -2.99
C CYS A 148 5.73 7.14 -2.01
N ARG A 149 4.45 7.12 -1.62
CA ARG A 149 3.81 8.18 -0.81
C ARG A 149 3.41 7.75 0.60
N LEU A 150 3.21 6.45 0.86
CA LEU A 150 2.99 5.92 2.21
C LEU A 150 4.36 5.65 2.85
N ARG A 151 4.82 6.56 3.72
CA ARG A 151 6.15 6.52 4.36
C ARG A 151 6.09 7.10 5.76
N LYS A 152 6.97 6.61 6.65
CA LYS A 152 7.14 7.19 7.98
C LYS A 152 7.62 8.63 7.84
N LYS A 153 6.89 9.55 8.45
CA LYS A 153 7.29 10.97 8.50
C LYS A 153 8.21 11.16 9.70
N ILE A 154 9.43 11.60 9.46
CA ILE A 154 10.42 11.95 10.51
C ILE A 154 10.12 13.33 11.12
N LYS A 155 8.85 13.73 11.22
CA LYS A 155 8.51 14.99 11.90
C LYS A 155 8.32 14.67 13.38
N PRO A 156 9.17 15.22 14.27
CA PRO A 156 8.95 15.04 15.70
C PRO A 156 7.62 15.70 16.06
N VAL A 157 6.72 14.91 16.64
CA VAL A 157 5.52 15.43 17.30
C VAL A 157 5.98 15.87 18.69
N THR A 158 5.83 17.16 18.99
CA THR A 158 6.28 17.74 20.27
C THR A 158 5.26 17.57 21.39
N ASP A 159 3.97 17.44 21.05
CA ASP A 159 2.87 17.40 22.00
C ASP A 159 2.07 16.11 21.84
N GLU A 160 2.01 15.31 22.91
CA GLU A 160 1.21 14.09 22.99
C GLU A 160 -0.25 14.44 23.37
N ALA A 161 -1.21 13.93 22.62
CA ALA A 161 -2.63 14.15 22.86
C ALA A 161 -3.10 13.45 24.14
N GLN A 162 -3.96 14.11 24.91
CA GLN A 162 -4.59 13.46 26.05
C GLN A 162 -5.68 12.49 25.58
N LEU A 163 -5.58 11.21 25.93
CA LEU A 163 -6.57 10.18 25.54
C LEU A 163 -7.74 10.09 26.52
N VAL A 164 -7.47 10.26 27.81
CA VAL A 164 -8.45 10.11 28.88
C VAL A 164 -8.34 11.24 29.91
N TYR A 165 -9.43 11.49 30.61
CA TYR A 165 -9.49 12.45 31.70
C TYR A 165 -10.40 11.94 32.80
N ARG A 166 -10.21 12.46 34.02
CA ARG A 166 -11.14 12.24 35.13
C ARG A 166 -11.99 13.49 35.34
N ASP A 167 -13.27 13.29 35.61
CA ASP A 167 -14.17 14.38 35.96
C ASP A 167 -14.04 14.76 37.45
N GLU A 168 -14.93 15.64 37.92
CA GLU A 168 -14.97 16.09 39.31
C GLU A 168 -15.32 14.97 40.31
N THR A 169 -15.96 13.88 39.84
CA THR A 169 -16.32 12.72 40.66
C THR A 169 -15.21 11.67 40.71
N GLY A 170 -14.18 11.83 39.88
CA GLY A 170 -13.08 10.88 39.73
C GLY A 170 -13.35 9.78 38.70
N GLU A 171 -14.50 9.82 38.02
CA GLU A 171 -14.86 8.87 36.95
C GLU A 171 -14.03 9.14 35.71
N LEU A 172 -13.56 8.07 35.06
CA LEU A 172 -12.69 8.14 33.88
C LEU A 172 -13.52 8.23 32.60
N PHE A 173 -13.12 9.13 31.70
CA PHE A 173 -13.75 9.33 30.41
C PHE A 173 -12.72 9.44 29.28
N LEU A 174 -13.08 8.97 28.09
CA LEU A 174 -12.31 9.22 26.88
C LEU A 174 -12.48 10.68 26.43
N THR A 175 -11.40 11.32 25.99
CA THR A 175 -11.45 12.67 25.40
C THR A 175 -12.24 12.68 24.09
N LYS A 176 -12.71 13.86 23.69
CA LYS A 176 -13.50 14.00 22.46
C LYS A 176 -12.68 13.62 21.22
N GLU A 177 -11.42 14.02 21.21
CA GLU A 177 -10.46 13.74 20.16
C GLU A 177 -10.22 12.24 20.05
N PHE A 178 -9.98 11.55 21.17
CA PHE A 178 -9.78 10.11 21.16
C PHE A 178 -11.04 9.34 20.75
N LYS A 179 -12.24 9.75 21.19
CA LYS A 179 -13.50 9.19 20.69
C LYS A 179 -13.65 9.35 19.18
N SER A 180 -13.23 10.48 18.61
CA SER A 180 -13.23 10.68 17.16
C SER A 180 -12.28 9.69 16.48
N THR A 181 -11.07 9.52 17.02
CA THR A 181 -10.08 8.57 16.51
C THR A 181 -10.55 7.11 16.59
N LEU A 182 -11.18 6.70 17.68
CA LEU A 182 -11.78 5.36 17.81
C LEU A 182 -12.91 5.15 16.81
N SER A 183 -13.67 6.21 16.49
CA SER A 183 -14.72 6.13 15.47
C SER A 183 -14.13 5.95 14.07
N ASP A 184 -12.99 6.60 13.79
CA ASP A 184 -12.25 6.40 12.56
C ASP A 184 -11.65 4.99 12.48
N ILE A 185 -11.08 4.47 13.57
CA ILE A 185 -10.61 3.08 13.66
C ILE A 185 -11.75 2.10 13.38
N PHE A 186 -12.90 2.28 14.02
CA PHE A 186 -14.09 1.47 13.79
C PHE A 186 -14.47 1.42 12.30
N GLU A 187 -14.47 2.58 11.63
CA GLU A 187 -14.77 2.67 10.19
C GLU A 187 -13.75 1.92 9.32
N VAL A 188 -12.49 1.87 9.74
CA VAL A 188 -11.39 1.17 9.05
C VAL A 188 -11.49 -0.35 9.21
N ILE A 189 -11.89 -0.83 10.39
CA ILE A 189 -11.95 -2.29 10.70
C ILE A 189 -13.32 -2.92 10.41
N ASP A 190 -14.36 -2.12 10.16
CA ASP A 190 -15.62 -2.53 9.53
C ASP A 190 -15.37 -2.81 8.03
N LEU A 191 -14.86 -4.01 7.74
CA LEU A 191 -14.37 -4.43 6.43
C LEU A 191 -15.50 -4.70 5.44
N ASP A 192 -16.67 -5.09 5.91
CA ASP A 192 -17.85 -5.29 5.05
C ASP A 192 -18.75 -4.04 4.92
N GLY A 193 -18.53 -3.02 5.76
CA GLY A 193 -19.26 -1.74 5.70
C GLY A 193 -20.67 -1.80 6.27
N ASN A 194 -20.99 -2.81 7.08
CA ASN A 194 -22.33 -3.00 7.62
C ASN A 194 -22.60 -2.16 8.89
N GLY A 195 -21.55 -1.51 9.43
CA GLY A 195 -21.61 -0.66 10.61
C GLY A 195 -21.58 -1.40 11.96
N LEU A 196 -21.17 -2.68 11.95
CA LEU A 196 -20.96 -3.56 13.08
C LEU A 196 -19.61 -4.28 12.89
N LEU A 197 -19.06 -4.87 13.95
CA LEU A 197 -17.84 -5.68 13.88
C LEU A 197 -18.14 -7.13 14.19
N SER A 198 -17.92 -7.97 13.19
CA SER A 198 -17.88 -9.42 13.36
C SER A 198 -16.66 -9.88 14.17
N LEU A 199 -16.68 -11.12 14.67
CA LEU A 199 -15.52 -11.72 15.34
C LEU A 199 -14.31 -11.75 14.40
N GLU A 200 -14.51 -12.01 13.11
CA GLU A 200 -13.39 -12.03 12.16
C GLU A 200 -12.77 -10.64 11.95
N GLU A 201 -13.58 -9.59 11.85
CA GLU A 201 -13.09 -8.20 11.77
C GLU A 201 -12.38 -7.78 13.05
N TYR A 202 -12.97 -8.09 14.21
CA TYR A 202 -12.34 -7.85 15.51
C TYR A 202 -11.02 -8.61 15.65
N ASN A 203 -10.92 -9.83 15.12
CA ASN A 203 -9.69 -10.60 15.12
C ASN A 203 -8.59 -10.04 14.22
N PHE A 204 -8.93 -9.36 13.11
CA PHE A 204 -7.93 -8.63 12.35
C PHE A 204 -7.38 -7.44 13.16
N PHE A 205 -8.26 -6.72 13.85
CA PHE A 205 -7.86 -5.65 14.75
C PHE A 205 -6.96 -6.15 15.88
N GLU A 206 -7.39 -7.15 16.66
CA GLU A 206 -6.61 -7.73 17.76
C GLU A 206 -5.26 -8.27 17.31
N LEU A 207 -5.22 -9.04 16.22
CA LEU A 207 -3.96 -9.57 15.72
C LEU A 207 -2.98 -8.44 15.35
N ARG A 208 -3.48 -7.28 14.93
CA ARG A 208 -2.66 -6.13 14.60
C ARG A 208 -2.22 -5.32 15.82
N THR A 209 -3.03 -5.25 16.87
CA THR A 209 -2.79 -4.39 18.03
C THR A 209 -2.12 -5.13 19.18
N SER A 210 -2.50 -6.38 19.44
CA SER A 210 -2.01 -7.23 20.52
C SER A 210 -1.18 -8.43 20.02
N GLY A 211 -1.32 -8.82 18.75
CA GLY A 211 -0.66 -10.01 18.21
C GLY A 211 -1.40 -11.32 18.54
N GLU A 212 -2.58 -11.22 19.16
CA GLU A 212 -3.39 -12.36 19.57
C GLU A 212 -4.77 -12.35 18.89
N LYS A 213 -5.49 -13.46 18.97
CA LYS A 213 -6.87 -13.57 18.47
C LYS A 213 -7.81 -13.74 19.65
N CYS A 214 -8.95 -13.06 19.56
CA CYS A 214 -10.13 -13.32 20.37
C CYS A 214 -10.76 -14.66 19.93
N ASP A 215 -10.84 -15.60 20.87
CA ASP A 215 -11.56 -16.85 20.66
C ASP A 215 -13.08 -16.67 20.87
N GLU A 216 -13.86 -17.71 20.56
CA GLU A 216 -15.32 -17.66 20.65
C GLU A 216 -15.85 -17.48 22.08
N ASP A 217 -15.10 -17.95 23.08
CA ASP A 217 -15.50 -17.86 24.49
C ASP A 217 -15.28 -16.43 24.99
N ALA A 218 -14.12 -15.83 24.72
CA ALA A 218 -13.84 -14.42 24.99
C ALA A 218 -14.79 -13.51 24.21
N TRP A 219 -15.10 -13.85 22.95
CA TRP A 219 -16.08 -13.11 22.15
C TRP A 219 -17.49 -13.22 22.72
N ALA A 220 -17.90 -14.38 23.26
CA ALA A 220 -19.18 -14.52 23.93
C ALA A 220 -19.28 -13.60 25.15
N VAL A 221 -18.23 -13.53 25.97
CA VAL A 221 -18.15 -12.59 27.10
C VAL A 221 -18.23 -11.14 26.61
N CYS A 222 -17.53 -10.78 25.53
CA CYS A 222 -17.61 -9.45 24.93
C CYS A 222 -19.06 -9.10 24.54
N ARG A 223 -19.77 -10.02 23.87
CA ARG A 223 -21.17 -9.79 23.45
C ARG A 223 -22.16 -9.63 24.60
N GLU A 224 -21.87 -10.23 25.76
CA GLU A 224 -22.72 -10.12 26.95
C GLU A 224 -22.50 -8.81 27.73
N ASN A 225 -21.30 -8.24 27.64
CA ASN A 225 -20.91 -7.07 28.44
C ASN A 225 -20.97 -5.75 27.67
N PHE A 226 -20.96 -5.77 26.33
CA PHE A 226 -20.95 -4.57 25.49
C PHE A 226 -22.14 -4.48 24.54
N ASP A 227 -22.38 -3.28 24.01
CA ASP A 227 -23.48 -3.05 23.08
C ASP A 227 -23.25 -3.79 21.76
N THR A 228 -24.10 -4.79 21.49
CA THR A 228 -24.03 -5.63 20.30
C THR A 228 -25.38 -5.69 19.57
N LYS A 229 -25.31 -5.92 18.26
CA LYS A 229 -26.48 -6.12 17.40
C LYS A 229 -26.19 -7.26 16.44
N ARG A 230 -27.14 -8.19 16.27
CA ARG A 230 -26.96 -9.38 15.42
C ARG A 230 -25.70 -10.20 15.77
N ASN A 231 -25.33 -10.22 17.05
CA ASN A 231 -24.12 -10.86 17.57
C ASN A 231 -22.79 -10.22 17.12
N GLU A 232 -22.83 -8.97 16.63
CA GLU A 232 -21.68 -8.20 16.20
C GLU A 232 -21.57 -6.93 17.06
N LEU A 233 -20.34 -6.47 17.29
CA LEU A 233 -20.06 -5.33 18.17
C LEU A 233 -20.47 -4.03 17.49
N THR A 234 -21.23 -3.18 18.18
CA THR A 234 -21.60 -1.86 17.66
C THR A 234 -20.45 -0.87 17.85
N ARG A 235 -20.54 0.30 17.20
CA ARG A 235 -19.61 1.40 17.45
C ARG A 235 -19.60 1.84 18.92
N GLN A 236 -20.76 1.88 19.57
CA GLN A 236 -20.81 2.26 20.99
C GLN A 236 -20.16 1.18 21.86
N GLY A 237 -20.45 -0.10 21.60
CA GLY A 237 -19.79 -1.21 22.28
C GLY A 237 -18.27 -1.20 22.12
N PHE A 238 -17.76 -0.85 20.94
CA PHE A 238 -16.32 -0.68 20.71
C PHE A 238 -15.73 0.47 21.54
N MET A 239 -16.44 1.59 21.68
CA MET A 239 -16.01 2.72 22.53
C MET A 239 -15.97 2.31 24.01
N ASP A 240 -17.01 1.62 24.46
CA ASP A 240 -17.15 1.18 25.85
C ASP A 240 -16.08 0.14 26.20
N LEU A 241 -15.72 -0.74 25.26
CA LEU A 241 -14.61 -1.68 25.40
C LEU A 241 -13.27 -0.98 25.62
N ASN A 242 -12.94 0.03 24.79
CA ASN A 242 -11.72 0.81 24.95
C ASN A 242 -11.72 1.65 26.25
N LEU A 243 -12.88 2.12 26.70
CA LEU A 243 -13.02 2.79 27.99
C LEU A 243 -12.81 1.82 29.17
N MET A 244 -13.26 0.57 29.05
CA MET A 244 -13.00 -0.47 30.05
C MET A 244 -11.50 -0.75 30.15
N GLU A 245 -10.81 -0.94 29.02
CA GLU A 245 -9.36 -1.13 28.98
C GLU A 245 -8.60 0.02 29.67
N ALA A 246 -9.03 1.26 29.43
CA ALA A 246 -8.47 2.43 30.11
C ALA A 246 -8.71 2.41 31.62
N ASN A 247 -9.89 1.95 32.06
CA ASN A 247 -10.24 1.85 33.48
C ASN A 247 -9.45 0.74 34.20
N ASP A 248 -9.23 -0.41 33.55
CA ASP A 248 -8.47 -1.54 34.08
C ASP A 248 -7.01 -1.16 34.39
N ARG A 249 -6.49 -0.14 33.70
CA ARG A 249 -5.17 0.45 33.92
C ARG A 249 -5.19 1.72 34.78
N GLU A 250 -6.26 1.96 35.52
CA GLU A 250 -6.45 3.15 36.36
C GLU A 250 -6.29 4.49 35.60
N GLY A 251 -6.54 4.48 34.28
CA GLY A 251 -6.38 5.63 33.39
C GLY A 251 -4.99 5.82 32.80
N ASP A 252 -4.07 4.85 32.95
CA ASP A 252 -2.79 4.85 32.24
C ASP A 252 -3.00 4.61 30.72
N PRO A 253 -2.63 5.56 29.85
CA PRO A 253 -2.86 5.46 28.40
C PRO A 253 -1.83 4.60 27.66
N CYS A 254 -0.86 3.98 28.33
CA CYS A 254 0.22 3.24 27.65
C CYS A 254 -0.29 2.18 26.67
N ASP A 255 -1.23 1.33 27.08
CA ASP A 255 -1.78 0.26 26.22
C ASP A 255 -2.60 0.83 25.05
N LEU A 256 -3.41 1.87 25.31
CA LEU A 256 -4.17 2.59 24.28
C LEU A 256 -3.23 3.19 23.21
N TRP A 257 -2.06 3.68 23.62
CA TRP A 257 -1.05 4.19 22.69
C TRP A 257 -0.44 3.10 21.82
N VAL A 258 -0.22 1.90 22.36
CA VAL A 258 0.23 0.74 21.57
C VAL A 258 -0.80 0.44 20.48
N THR A 259 -2.08 0.37 20.84
CA THR A 259 -3.19 0.18 19.89
C THR A 259 -3.22 1.28 18.81
N LEU A 260 -3.13 2.56 19.20
CA LEU A 260 -3.13 3.69 18.27
C LEU A 260 -1.94 3.66 17.30
N HIS A 261 -0.74 3.38 17.79
CA HIS A 261 0.46 3.25 16.94
C HIS A 261 0.35 2.08 15.98
N SER A 262 -0.16 0.94 16.44
CA SER A 262 -0.44 -0.22 15.59
C SER A 262 -1.47 0.07 14.50
N MET A 263 -2.42 0.97 14.76
CA MET A 263 -3.38 1.43 13.74
C MET A 263 -2.85 2.58 12.86
N GLY A 264 -1.60 3.01 13.05
CA GLY A 264 -0.91 4.00 12.21
C GLY A 264 -1.11 5.46 12.64
N TYR A 265 -1.63 5.70 13.85
CA TYR A 265 -1.76 7.04 14.43
C TYR A 265 -0.48 7.48 15.13
N ASN A 266 -0.15 8.76 14.97
CA ASN A 266 0.94 9.39 15.73
C ASN A 266 0.44 9.93 17.09
N LYS A 267 1.36 10.48 17.89
CA LYS A 267 1.06 11.07 19.20
C LYS A 267 0.14 12.30 19.16
N ALA A 268 -0.10 12.88 17.99
CA ALA A 268 -1.08 13.95 17.78
C ALA A 268 -2.46 13.45 17.30
N LEU A 269 -2.69 12.13 17.36
CA LEU A 269 -3.90 11.47 16.83
C LEU A 269 -4.11 11.68 15.31
N GLU A 270 -3.02 11.92 14.57
CA GLU A 270 -3.06 11.98 13.11
C GLU A 270 -2.70 10.63 12.51
N LEU A 271 -3.56 10.11 11.62
CA LEU A 271 -3.27 8.91 10.84
C LEU A 271 -2.19 9.22 9.80
N THR A 272 -0.99 8.66 10.00
CA THR A 272 0.20 8.97 9.20
C THR A 272 0.92 7.75 8.66
N GLU A 273 0.77 6.60 9.32
CA GLU A 273 1.42 5.33 8.96
C GLU A 273 0.41 4.29 8.45
N ALA A 274 -0.77 4.74 8.04
CA ALA A 274 -1.76 3.90 7.39
C ALA A 274 -2.52 4.63 6.28
N CYS A 275 -3.06 3.86 5.34
CA CYS A 275 -3.94 4.34 4.27
C CYS A 275 -5.14 3.41 4.13
N PRO A 276 -6.28 3.77 4.74
CA PRO A 276 -7.55 3.09 4.53
C PRO A 276 -7.96 3.15 3.05
N PHE A 277 -8.62 2.11 2.56
CA PHE A 277 -9.11 2.02 1.20
C PHE A 277 -10.47 1.32 1.12
N VAL A 278 -11.14 1.51 -0.02
CA VAL A 278 -12.38 0.82 -0.35
C VAL A 278 -12.28 0.19 -1.73
N ILE A 279 -12.79 -1.02 -1.86
CA ILE A 279 -12.92 -1.81 -3.08
C ILE A 279 -14.40 -1.88 -3.46
N ASP A 280 -14.74 -1.42 -4.65
CA ASP A 280 -16.07 -1.60 -5.23
C ASP A 280 -15.99 -2.64 -6.34
N THR A 281 -16.90 -3.61 -6.30
CA THR A 281 -17.02 -4.65 -7.32
C THR A 281 -18.43 -4.66 -7.88
N TYR A 282 -18.54 -4.42 -9.18
CA TYR A 282 -19.76 -4.53 -9.95
C TYR A 282 -19.67 -5.73 -10.87
N ALA A 283 -20.72 -6.55 -10.95
CA ALA A 283 -20.80 -7.65 -11.88
C ALA A 283 -22.19 -7.72 -12.52
N GLU A 284 -22.21 -7.84 -13.84
CA GLU A 284 -23.43 -7.84 -14.66
C GLU A 284 -24.38 -8.99 -14.32
N LYS A 285 -23.87 -10.21 -14.18
CA LYS A 285 -24.69 -11.42 -14.18
C LYS A 285 -24.83 -12.08 -12.80
N CYS A 286 -23.98 -11.78 -11.83
CA CYS A 286 -24.10 -12.35 -10.49
C CYS A 286 -23.61 -11.39 -9.42
N LYS A 287 -24.15 -11.51 -8.20
CA LYS A 287 -23.59 -10.82 -7.04
C LYS A 287 -22.27 -11.50 -6.64
N PRO A 288 -21.12 -10.82 -6.72
CA PRO A 288 -19.85 -11.35 -6.23
C PRO A 288 -19.95 -11.63 -4.73
N LYS A 289 -19.19 -12.59 -4.22
CA LYS A 289 -19.01 -12.77 -2.77
C LYS A 289 -17.57 -12.47 -2.42
N ILE A 290 -17.33 -11.47 -1.60
CA ILE A 290 -15.99 -11.03 -1.20
C ILE A 290 -15.85 -11.22 0.30
N LYS A 291 -14.72 -11.80 0.73
CA LYS A 291 -14.38 -11.94 2.16
C LYS A 291 -12.90 -11.61 2.35
N ALA A 292 -12.59 -10.79 3.35
CA ALA A 292 -11.22 -10.60 3.82
C ALA A 292 -10.72 -11.91 4.47
N VAL A 293 -9.51 -12.33 4.11
CA VAL A 293 -8.98 -13.66 4.50
C VAL A 293 -7.65 -13.58 5.22
N HIS A 294 -6.80 -12.62 4.84
CA HIS A 294 -5.46 -12.45 5.39
C HIS A 294 -5.18 -10.97 5.58
N MET A 295 -4.31 -10.65 6.53
CA MET A 295 -3.63 -9.37 6.63
C MET A 295 -2.15 -9.67 6.74
N GLU A 296 -1.45 -9.48 5.63
CA GLU A 296 -0.08 -9.94 5.47
C GLU A 296 0.73 -8.91 4.68
N ALA A 297 2.04 -9.06 4.76
CA ALA A 297 2.97 -8.35 3.92
C ALA A 297 2.61 -8.47 2.44
N CYS A 298 2.77 -7.36 1.73
CA CYS A 298 2.66 -7.30 0.29
C CYS A 298 3.85 -7.98 -0.44
N SER A 299 4.69 -8.76 0.26
CA SER A 299 5.82 -9.51 -0.30
C SER A 299 5.40 -10.91 -0.80
N GLY A 300 6.23 -11.55 -1.62
CA GLY A 300 5.96 -12.91 -2.12
C GLY A 300 5.02 -12.97 -3.33
N GLN A 301 3.74 -13.33 -3.14
CA GLN A 301 2.80 -13.56 -4.26
C GLN A 301 2.51 -12.28 -5.06
N LEU A 302 2.37 -11.14 -4.37
CA LEU A 302 2.19 -9.86 -5.03
C LEU A 302 3.45 -9.48 -5.83
N GLU A 303 4.65 -9.65 -5.26
CA GLU A 303 5.89 -9.36 -5.99
C GLU A 303 6.01 -10.21 -7.26
N LYS A 304 5.67 -11.51 -7.19
CA LYS A 304 5.58 -12.38 -8.37
C LYS A 304 4.57 -11.87 -9.39
N ALA A 305 3.41 -11.39 -8.95
CA ALA A 305 2.39 -10.82 -9.81
C ALA A 305 2.86 -9.52 -10.48
N ILE A 306 3.53 -8.64 -9.73
CA ILE A 306 4.14 -7.40 -10.25
C ILE A 306 5.19 -7.76 -11.30
N CYS A 307 6.16 -8.62 -10.97
CA CYS A 307 7.18 -9.08 -11.92
C CYS A 307 6.53 -9.64 -13.19
N LYS A 308 5.57 -10.56 -13.07
CA LYS A 308 4.88 -11.15 -14.22
C LYS A 308 4.17 -10.10 -15.07
N SER A 309 3.51 -9.13 -14.44
CA SER A 309 2.85 -8.03 -15.15
C SER A 309 3.85 -7.19 -15.95
N VAL A 310 4.95 -6.79 -15.31
CA VAL A 310 5.99 -5.95 -15.93
C VAL A 310 6.73 -6.70 -17.04
N LEU A 311 7.05 -7.99 -16.84
CA LEU A 311 7.67 -8.82 -17.88
C LEU A 311 6.76 -9.02 -19.10
N SER A 312 5.43 -9.01 -18.91
CA SER A 312 4.46 -9.24 -19.99
C SER A 312 4.11 -7.95 -20.75
N ASN A 313 4.10 -6.81 -20.05
CA ASN A 313 3.55 -5.55 -20.57
C ASN A 313 4.58 -4.41 -20.65
N GLY A 314 5.79 -4.59 -20.11
CA GLY A 314 6.84 -3.58 -20.06
C GLY A 314 7.85 -3.70 -21.19
N ASP A 315 8.60 -2.62 -21.41
CA ASP A 315 9.70 -2.56 -22.36
C ASP A 315 10.93 -3.26 -21.79
N ALA A 316 11.50 -4.20 -22.55
CA ALA A 316 12.69 -4.93 -22.17
C ALA A 316 13.95 -4.32 -22.80
N LYS A 317 14.95 -4.02 -21.96
CA LYS A 317 16.25 -3.50 -22.41
C LYS A 317 17.39 -4.27 -21.74
N VAL A 318 18.30 -4.80 -22.55
CA VAL A 318 19.54 -5.42 -22.06
C VAL A 318 20.44 -4.35 -21.45
N MET A 319 21.06 -4.63 -20.31
CA MET A 319 22.01 -3.73 -19.67
C MET A 319 23.32 -3.67 -20.47
N ASP A 320 23.84 -2.45 -20.68
CA ASP A 320 25.02 -2.24 -21.52
C ASP A 320 26.21 -3.04 -20.99
N GLY A 321 26.80 -3.88 -21.84
CA GLY A 321 27.93 -4.74 -21.46
C GLY A 321 27.56 -6.03 -20.72
N TYR A 322 26.27 -6.29 -20.48
CA TYR A 322 25.80 -7.45 -19.70
C TYR A 322 24.58 -8.13 -20.36
N GLU A 323 24.83 -9.03 -21.29
CA GLU A 323 23.79 -9.71 -22.09
C GLU A 323 22.78 -10.53 -21.26
N ASN A 324 23.19 -10.98 -20.08
CA ASN A 324 22.35 -11.80 -19.20
C ASN A 324 21.47 -10.97 -18.25
N ILE A 325 21.60 -9.64 -18.23
CA ILE A 325 20.84 -8.78 -17.34
C ILE A 325 19.89 -7.92 -18.16
N ILE A 326 18.60 -8.09 -17.93
CA ILE A 326 17.54 -7.39 -18.67
C ILE A 326 16.75 -6.54 -17.68
N VAL A 327 16.60 -5.26 -18.00
CA VAL A 327 15.74 -4.33 -17.27
C VAL A 327 14.42 -4.23 -18.02
N HIS A 328 13.35 -4.65 -17.36
CA HIS A 328 11.98 -4.49 -17.83
C HIS A 328 11.38 -3.24 -17.19
N THR A 329 10.81 -2.33 -17.98
CA THR A 329 10.19 -1.10 -17.47
C THR A 329 8.77 -1.01 -17.97
N TYR A 330 7.82 -1.04 -17.03
CA TYR A 330 6.42 -0.77 -17.30
C TYR A 330 6.10 0.65 -16.85
N SER A 331 5.48 1.44 -17.73
CA SER A 331 5.06 2.81 -17.46
C SER A 331 3.57 2.93 -17.69
N CYS A 332 2.83 3.40 -16.68
CA CYS A 332 1.45 3.86 -16.83
C CYS A 332 1.39 5.39 -16.63
N ASP A 333 0.18 5.97 -16.68
CA ASP A 333 -0.02 7.41 -16.51
C ASP A 333 0.46 7.95 -15.15
N THR A 334 0.61 7.06 -14.17
CA THR A 334 0.65 7.46 -12.74
C THR A 334 1.88 6.97 -12.01
N TRP A 335 2.51 5.91 -12.49
CA TRP A 335 3.76 5.39 -11.96
C TRP A 335 4.55 4.61 -13.01
N ILE A 336 5.81 4.40 -12.73
CA ILE A 336 6.72 3.52 -13.46
C ILE A 336 7.18 2.41 -12.50
N THR A 337 7.21 1.18 -12.99
CA THR A 337 7.80 0.04 -12.28
C THR A 337 8.92 -0.54 -13.12
N SER A 338 10.10 -0.67 -12.53
CA SER A 338 11.24 -1.36 -13.15
C SER A 338 11.50 -2.70 -12.45
N VAL A 339 11.68 -3.75 -13.24
CA VAL A 339 12.02 -5.11 -12.81
C VAL A 339 13.33 -5.52 -13.47
N ILE A 340 14.22 -6.13 -12.69
CA ILE A 340 15.46 -6.68 -13.22
C ILE A 340 15.31 -8.19 -13.34
N GLU A 341 15.61 -8.72 -14.53
CA GLU A 341 15.73 -10.15 -14.80
C GLU A 341 17.21 -10.53 -14.93
N ASN A 342 17.66 -11.43 -14.06
CA ASN A 342 19.00 -12.01 -14.11
C ASN A 342 18.92 -13.41 -14.73
N LYS A 343 19.40 -13.54 -15.96
CA LYS A 343 19.49 -14.81 -16.70
C LYS A 343 20.80 -15.57 -16.45
N SER A 344 21.73 -15.02 -15.68
CA SER A 344 22.98 -15.70 -15.35
C SER A 344 22.80 -16.72 -14.23
N ASP A 345 23.81 -17.57 -14.06
CA ASP A 345 23.89 -18.56 -12.98
C ASP A 345 24.50 -17.98 -11.69
N GLU A 346 24.92 -16.71 -11.73
CA GLU A 346 25.52 -16.01 -10.60
C GLU A 346 24.57 -14.94 -10.07
N LYS A 347 24.73 -14.64 -8.79
CA LYS A 347 24.08 -13.49 -8.15
C LYS A 347 24.72 -12.20 -8.64
N VAL A 348 23.92 -11.17 -8.88
CA VAL A 348 24.42 -9.84 -9.28
C VAL A 348 23.95 -8.76 -8.31
N ILE A 349 24.80 -7.76 -8.09
CA ILE A 349 24.45 -6.55 -7.35
C ILE A 349 24.45 -5.39 -8.34
N ILE A 350 23.27 -4.81 -8.56
CA ILE A 350 23.07 -3.75 -9.53
C ILE A 350 22.90 -2.44 -8.77
N HIS A 351 23.75 -1.49 -9.09
CA HIS A 351 23.69 -0.12 -8.64
C HIS A 351 22.75 0.68 -9.53
N ILE A 352 21.79 1.36 -8.89
CA ILE A 352 20.73 2.14 -9.52
C ILE A 352 20.92 3.60 -9.15
N ASN A 353 21.00 4.47 -10.16
CA ASN A 353 21.14 5.92 -9.99
C ASN A 353 20.01 6.66 -10.70
N ASN A 354 19.19 7.36 -9.91
CA ASN A 354 18.08 8.21 -10.34
C ASN A 354 18.35 9.72 -10.21
N GLU A 355 19.58 10.17 -9.94
CA GLU A 355 19.90 11.59 -9.66
C GLU A 355 19.50 12.56 -10.78
N LEU A 356 19.44 12.07 -12.01
CA LEU A 356 19.04 12.87 -13.17
C LEU A 356 17.51 12.90 -13.38
N SER A 357 16.76 12.11 -12.61
CA SER A 357 15.30 12.19 -12.59
C SER A 357 14.85 13.52 -12.00
N LYS A 358 13.77 14.09 -12.55
CA LYS A 358 13.21 15.38 -12.11
C LYS A 358 11.75 15.22 -11.74
N ASN A 359 11.36 15.83 -10.62
CA ASN A 359 10.00 15.75 -10.08
C ASN A 359 9.55 14.28 -9.87
N CYS A 360 10.46 13.42 -9.41
CA CYS A 360 10.20 12.00 -9.15
C CYS A 360 10.35 11.70 -7.66
N VAL A 361 9.56 10.75 -7.17
CA VAL A 361 9.72 10.06 -5.88
C VAL A 361 9.73 8.57 -6.16
N ASN A 362 10.61 7.83 -5.49
CA ASN A 362 10.70 6.37 -5.64
C ASN A 362 10.43 5.65 -4.32
N ASN A 363 10.03 4.39 -4.42
CA ASN A 363 9.69 3.56 -3.27
C ASN A 363 10.87 3.27 -2.33
N ARG A 364 12.12 3.42 -2.77
CA ARG A 364 13.33 3.22 -1.95
C ARG A 364 13.68 4.42 -1.08
N GLY A 365 13.19 5.62 -1.40
CA GLY A 365 13.51 6.86 -0.69
C GLY A 365 14.94 7.37 -0.87
N LEU A 366 15.69 6.77 -1.79
CA LEU A 366 17.08 7.11 -2.09
C LEU A 366 17.21 7.37 -3.59
N ASN A 367 18.03 8.34 -3.98
CA ASN A 367 18.34 8.58 -5.39
C ASN A 367 19.32 7.55 -5.94
N ILE A 368 20.19 7.03 -5.07
CA ILE A 368 21.19 6.02 -5.40
C ILE A 368 21.07 4.88 -4.40
N PHE A 369 20.99 3.64 -4.90
CA PHE A 369 20.92 2.44 -4.08
C PHE A 369 21.39 1.21 -4.87
N ALA A 370 21.51 0.07 -4.19
CA ALA A 370 21.89 -1.21 -4.79
C ALA A 370 20.77 -2.23 -4.59
N VAL A 371 20.57 -3.10 -5.59
CA VAL A 371 19.63 -4.21 -5.53
C VAL A 371 20.37 -5.50 -5.85
N GLU A 372 20.19 -6.50 -5.00
CA GLU A 372 20.73 -7.84 -5.17
C GLU A 372 19.71 -8.70 -5.93
N VAL A 373 20.13 -9.29 -7.05
CA VAL A 373 19.26 -10.15 -7.87
C VAL A 373 19.88 -11.54 -7.95
N GLY A 374 19.15 -12.54 -7.45
CA GLY A 374 19.58 -13.93 -7.45
C GLY A 374 19.73 -14.52 -8.86
N PRO A 375 20.42 -15.66 -9.00
CA PRO A 375 20.58 -16.34 -10.28
C PRO A 375 19.23 -16.83 -10.82
N LYS A 376 19.05 -16.76 -12.16
CA LYS A 376 17.82 -17.16 -12.86
C LYS A 376 16.53 -16.61 -12.23
N SER A 377 16.57 -15.37 -11.77
CA SER A 377 15.48 -14.76 -11.01
C SER A 377 15.10 -13.35 -11.49
N THR A 378 13.95 -12.87 -11.04
CA THR A 378 13.44 -11.53 -11.31
C THR A 378 13.15 -10.82 -10.00
N MET A 379 13.48 -9.53 -9.91
CA MET A 379 13.17 -8.72 -8.73
C MET A 379 12.62 -7.35 -9.10
N VAL A 380 11.64 -6.87 -8.34
CA VAL A 380 11.18 -5.49 -8.45
C VAL A 380 12.29 -4.56 -7.96
N CYS A 381 12.85 -3.78 -8.88
CA CYS A 381 13.92 -2.84 -8.58
C CYS A 381 13.36 -1.63 -7.83
N GLN A 382 12.42 -0.93 -8.47
CA GLN A 382 11.80 0.27 -7.92
C GLN A 382 10.44 0.55 -8.55
N HIS A 383 9.62 1.26 -7.79
CA HIS A 383 8.49 2.03 -8.29
C HIS A 383 8.84 3.51 -8.23
N VAL A 384 8.37 4.27 -9.21
CA VAL A 384 8.62 5.71 -9.31
C VAL A 384 7.31 6.43 -9.68
N MET A 385 7.04 7.53 -9.00
CA MET A 385 5.88 8.39 -9.23
C MET A 385 6.29 9.85 -9.37
N PRO A 386 5.45 10.71 -9.95
CA PRO A 386 5.64 12.15 -9.87
C PRO A 386 5.55 12.62 -8.41
N LEU A 387 6.53 13.42 -7.98
CA LEU A 387 6.52 14.09 -6.68
C LEU A 387 5.38 15.12 -6.63
N ASN A 388 5.19 15.86 -7.72
CA ASN A 388 4.09 16.80 -7.92
C ASN A 388 3.39 16.51 -9.26
N GLU A 389 2.15 16.01 -9.20
CA GLU A 389 1.34 15.66 -10.38
C GLU A 389 0.97 16.87 -11.26
N ARG A 390 1.14 18.10 -10.76
CA ARG A 390 0.85 19.33 -11.51
C ARG A 390 2.04 19.83 -12.32
N GLN A 391 3.20 19.18 -12.19
CA GLN A 391 4.42 19.53 -12.89
C GLN A 391 4.83 18.38 -13.81
N GLU A 392 5.52 18.71 -14.90
CA GLU A 392 6.17 17.70 -15.73
C GLU A 392 7.19 16.91 -14.90
N TRP A 393 7.33 15.61 -15.19
CA TRP A 393 8.27 14.73 -14.51
C TRP A 393 9.06 13.95 -15.55
N ILE A 394 10.34 13.75 -15.26
CA ILE A 394 11.28 13.07 -16.15
C ILE A 394 11.90 11.93 -15.36
N TYR A 395 11.59 10.70 -15.76
CA TYR A 395 12.26 9.52 -15.25
C TYR A 395 13.53 9.27 -16.05
N TYR A 396 14.67 9.30 -15.36
CA TYR A 396 15.98 8.98 -15.91
C TYR A 396 16.74 8.15 -14.89
N CYS A 397 17.00 6.89 -15.24
CA CYS A 397 17.65 5.90 -14.37
C CYS A 397 18.83 5.24 -15.09
N ILE A 398 19.96 5.15 -14.39
CA ILE A 398 21.17 4.46 -14.84
C ILE A 398 21.36 3.19 -14.02
N TYR A 399 21.63 2.08 -14.71
CA TYR A 399 21.93 0.78 -14.11
C TYR A 399 23.40 0.41 -14.39
N SER A 400 24.09 -0.12 -13.38
CA SER A 400 25.49 -0.56 -13.48
C SER A 400 25.75 -1.69 -12.48
N LEU A 401 26.72 -2.58 -12.73
CA LEU A 401 27.12 -3.55 -11.70
C LEU A 401 28.03 -2.90 -10.65
N ILE A 402 27.91 -3.36 -9.40
CA ILE A 402 28.91 -3.10 -8.38
C ILE A 402 30.08 -4.06 -8.62
N SER A 403 31.26 -3.50 -8.89
CA SER A 403 32.53 -4.22 -9.08
C SER A 403 33.14 -4.66 -7.75
#